data_AF-A0A938D6K4-F1
#
_entry.id   AF-A0A938D6K4-F1
#
_cell.length_a   1.000
_cell.length_b   1.000
_cell.length_c   1.000
_cell.angle_alpha   90.00
_cell.angle_beta   90.00
_cell.angle_gamma   90.00
#
_symmetry.space_group_name_H-M   'P 1'
#
loop_
_entity.id
_entity.type
_entity.pdbx_description
1 polymer ?
#
loop_
_entity_poly.entity_id
_entity_poly.type
_entity_poly.pdbx_seq_one_letter_code
_entity_poly.pdbx_strand_id
1 'polypeptide(L)'
;FDLLRKDSELVYEHYLEMLNEGEDGVALDPERSGLARELARMNLSLNFYTQWYWKTDLHNLMGFLSLRADAHAQYEIRAYADVMIDTLKRWTPACHEAFMEYRMGGAHLSEKGLAAVKRMLAGEAVDAKSSGLSAREWRELMQSLGRPV
;
A
#
# COMPACT_ATOMS: atom_id res chain seq x y z
N PHE A 1 -15.67 -17.79 3.65
CA PHE A 1 -14.19 -17.80 3.63
C PHE A 1 -13.61 -18.89 4.56
N ASP A 2 -14.32 -19.99 4.85
CA ASP A 2 -13.80 -21.01 5.77
C ASP A 2 -12.72 -21.88 5.16
N LEU A 3 -12.70 -22.03 3.83
CA LEU A 3 -11.66 -22.79 3.14
C LEU A 3 -10.27 -22.17 3.36
N LEU A 4 -10.12 -20.86 3.11
CA LEU A 4 -8.84 -20.17 3.32
C LEU A 4 -8.39 -20.18 4.78
N ARG A 5 -9.34 -20.17 5.73
CA ARG A 5 -9.02 -20.30 7.15
C ARG A 5 -8.46 -21.69 7.44
N LYS A 6 -9.16 -22.75 7.01
CA LYS A 6 -8.72 -24.13 7.16
C LYS A 6 -7.36 -24.38 6.53
N ASP A 7 -7.12 -23.84 5.32
CA ASP A 7 -5.83 -23.97 4.66
C ASP A 7 -4.71 -23.30 5.45
N SER A 8 -4.98 -22.13 6.05
CA SER A 8 -4.00 -21.42 6.90
C SER A 8 -3.71 -22.17 8.20
N GLU A 9 -4.75 -22.72 8.85
CA GLU A 9 -4.64 -23.55 10.06
C GLU A 9 -3.81 -24.81 9.77
N LEU A 10 -4.13 -25.52 8.69
CA LEU A 10 -3.41 -26.73 8.26
C LEU A 10 -1.94 -26.46 7.96
N VAL A 11 -1.64 -25.36 7.26
CA VAL A 11 -0.26 -24.95 6.96
C VAL A 11 0.53 -24.69 8.25
N TYR A 12 -0.12 -24.11 9.27
CA TYR A 12 0.50 -23.88 10.57
C TYR A 12 0.71 -25.19 11.34
N GLU A 13 -0.25 -26.09 11.33
CA GLU A 13 -0.12 -27.43 11.93
C GLU A 13 1.05 -28.20 11.33
N HIS A 14 1.17 -28.23 10.00
CA HIS A 14 2.32 -28.85 9.32
C HIS A 14 3.65 -28.15 9.66
N TYR A 15 3.66 -26.83 9.86
CA TYR A 15 4.85 -26.11 10.32
C TYR A 15 5.31 -26.61 11.70
N LEU A 16 4.38 -26.75 12.65
CA LEU A 16 4.67 -27.28 13.99
C LEU A 16 5.12 -28.75 13.93
N GLU A 17 4.46 -29.56 13.11
CA GLU A 17 4.83 -30.96 12.90
C GLU A 17 6.26 -31.07 12.37
N MET A 18 6.64 -30.26 11.39
CA MET A 18 8.01 -30.24 10.83
C MET A 18 9.06 -29.81 11.85
N LEU A 19 8.72 -28.88 12.75
CA LEU A 19 9.62 -28.47 13.84
C LEU A 19 9.86 -29.59 14.84
N ASN A 20 8.85 -30.40 15.13
CA ASN A 20 8.88 -31.38 16.22
C ASN A 20 9.25 -30.77 17.59
N GLU A 21 8.89 -29.50 17.83
CA GLU A 21 9.19 -28.76 19.07
C GLU A 21 7.89 -28.25 19.71
N GLY A 22 7.74 -28.46 21.01
CA GLY A 22 6.66 -27.90 21.83
C GLY A 22 6.89 -26.40 22.14
N GLU A 23 5.93 -25.76 22.80
CA GLU A 23 6.01 -24.34 23.19
C GLU A 23 7.19 -24.05 24.14
N ASP A 24 7.63 -25.05 24.89
CA ASP A 24 8.78 -25.03 25.81
C ASP A 24 10.12 -25.34 25.11
N GLY A 25 10.10 -25.60 23.80
CA GLY A 25 11.27 -25.97 23.01
C GLY A 25 11.71 -27.43 23.20
N VAL A 26 10.91 -28.25 23.89
CA VAL A 26 11.18 -29.69 24.05
C VAL A 26 10.68 -30.45 22.82
N ALA A 27 11.44 -31.46 22.39
CA ALA A 27 11.02 -32.29 21.27
C ALA A 27 9.71 -33.04 21.58
N LEU A 28 8.70 -32.95 20.71
CA LEU A 28 7.42 -33.64 20.90
C LEU A 28 7.57 -35.17 20.76
N ASP A 29 8.39 -35.60 19.79
CA ASP A 29 8.81 -36.99 19.60
C ASP A 29 10.35 -37.09 19.71
N PRO A 30 10.88 -37.67 20.81
CA PRO A 30 12.33 -37.80 21.01
C PRO A 30 13.05 -38.66 19.97
N GLU A 31 12.34 -39.54 19.26
CA GLU A 31 12.92 -40.47 18.28
C GLU A 31 13.00 -39.85 16.87
N ARG A 32 12.41 -38.66 16.68
CA ARG A 32 12.34 -37.97 15.40
C ARG A 32 13.13 -36.67 15.42
N SER A 33 13.98 -36.47 14.41
CA SER A 33 14.61 -35.16 14.20
C SER A 33 13.63 -34.19 13.53
N GLY A 34 13.51 -32.98 14.09
CA GLY A 34 12.80 -31.86 13.46
C GLY A 34 13.63 -31.19 12.36
N LEU A 35 12.96 -30.37 11.54
CA LEU A 35 13.61 -29.42 10.64
C LEU A 35 14.02 -28.15 11.39
N ALA A 36 15.12 -27.52 10.95
CA ALA A 36 15.47 -26.19 11.44
C ALA A 36 14.36 -25.18 11.12
N ARG A 37 14.12 -24.22 12.02
CA ARG A 37 13.06 -23.19 11.91
C ARG A 37 13.07 -22.44 10.58
N GLU A 38 14.25 -22.19 10.02
CA GLU A 38 14.43 -21.51 8.74
C GLU A 38 13.95 -22.33 7.53
N LEU A 39 14.02 -23.66 7.62
CA LEU A 39 13.52 -24.57 6.59
C LEU A 39 12.01 -24.80 6.76
N ALA A 40 11.55 -25.02 8.00
CA ALA A 40 10.14 -25.26 8.28
C ALA A 40 9.26 -24.06 7.89
N ARG A 41 9.72 -22.82 8.11
CA ARG A 41 8.94 -21.60 7.78
C ARG A 41 8.63 -21.43 6.30
N MET A 42 9.29 -22.15 5.39
CA MET A 42 9.00 -22.08 3.95
C MET A 42 7.57 -22.54 3.62
N ASN A 43 6.95 -23.32 4.50
CA ASN A 43 5.57 -23.77 4.34
C ASN A 43 4.55 -22.69 4.73
N LEU A 44 4.93 -21.73 5.59
CA LEU A 44 4.03 -20.66 6.02
C LEU A 44 3.65 -19.76 4.84
N SER A 45 2.36 -19.47 4.71
CA SER A 45 1.83 -18.60 3.64
C SER A 45 2.08 -17.11 3.96
N LEU A 46 1.72 -16.21 3.04
CA LEU A 46 2.00 -14.76 3.19
C LEU A 46 1.11 -14.04 4.22
N ASN A 47 0.04 -14.68 4.71
CA ASN A 47 -0.91 -14.05 5.64
C ASN A 47 -0.51 -14.11 7.11
N PHE A 48 0.60 -14.79 7.45
CA PHE A 48 1.08 -14.88 8.82
C PHE A 48 1.63 -13.52 9.28
N TYR A 49 1.19 -13.09 10.46
CA TYR A 49 1.63 -11.82 11.04
C TYR A 49 3.12 -11.84 11.34
N THR A 50 3.75 -10.69 11.10
CA THR A 50 5.13 -10.42 11.48
C THR A 50 5.19 -9.06 12.18
N GLN A 51 6.24 -8.87 12.97
CA GLN A 51 6.54 -7.63 13.65
C GLN A 51 7.92 -7.17 13.23
N TRP A 52 8.07 -5.87 13.00
CA TRP A 52 9.34 -5.28 12.61
C TRP A 52 9.42 -3.85 13.11
N TYR A 53 10.65 -3.40 13.39
CA TYR A 53 10.91 -2.01 13.73
C TYR A 53 11.15 -1.22 12.47
N TRP A 54 10.39 -0.14 12.28
CA TRP A 54 10.56 0.79 11.19
C TRP A 54 11.00 2.15 11.70
N LYS A 55 12.05 2.71 11.08
CA LYS A 55 12.50 4.09 11.31
C LYS A 55 12.60 4.81 9.98
N THR A 56 12.00 5.98 9.90
CA THR A 56 12.07 6.86 8.72
C THR A 56 11.98 8.32 9.16
N ASP A 57 12.43 9.25 8.32
CA ASP A 57 12.19 10.67 8.52
C ASP A 57 10.80 11.09 8.02
N LEU A 58 10.39 12.31 8.37
CA LEU A 58 9.06 12.83 8.08
C LEU A 58 8.78 12.98 6.57
N HIS A 59 9.79 13.36 5.78
CA HIS A 59 9.62 13.56 4.33
C HIS A 59 9.34 12.23 3.63
N ASN A 60 10.14 11.21 3.95
CA ASN A 60 9.99 9.86 3.41
C ASN A 60 8.72 9.17 3.93
N LEU A 61 8.32 9.42 5.18
CA LEU A 61 7.02 8.96 5.70
C LEU A 61 5.87 9.51 4.87
N MET A 62 5.81 10.82 4.64
CA MET A 62 4.77 11.44 3.81
C MET A 62 4.80 10.90 2.37
N GLY A 63 5.99 10.62 1.83
CA GLY A 63 6.13 9.95 0.54
C GLY A 63 5.51 8.56 0.52
N PHE A 64 5.83 7.72 1.51
CA PHE A 64 5.23 6.40 1.67
C PHE A 64 3.70 6.48 1.80
N LEU A 65 3.18 7.37 2.65
CA LEU A 65 1.75 7.52 2.87
C LEU A 65 1.02 7.96 1.59
N SER A 66 1.62 8.84 0.80
CA SER A 66 1.01 9.25 -0.48
C SER A 66 0.84 8.11 -1.49
N LEU A 67 1.68 7.07 -1.42
CA LEU A 67 1.59 5.90 -2.28
C LEU A 67 0.71 4.79 -1.68
N ARG A 68 0.63 4.72 -0.35
CA ARG A 68 -0.02 3.62 0.37
C ARG A 68 -1.42 3.92 0.86
N ALA A 69 -1.81 5.18 0.97
CA ALA A 69 -3.20 5.59 1.21
C ALA A 69 -4.01 5.74 -0.09
N ASP A 70 -3.35 5.65 -1.25
CA ASP A 70 -4.01 5.75 -2.56
C ASP A 70 -4.97 4.58 -2.82
N ALA A 71 -6.10 4.85 -3.48
CA ALA A 71 -7.14 3.85 -3.77
C ALA A 71 -6.65 2.66 -4.63
N HIS A 72 -5.59 2.83 -5.42
CA HIS A 72 -4.98 1.77 -6.21
C HIS A 72 -4.08 0.84 -5.38
N ALA A 73 -3.68 1.25 -4.17
CA ALA A 73 -2.94 0.38 -3.26
C ALA A 73 -3.85 -0.72 -2.68
N GLN A 74 -3.28 -1.85 -2.26
CA GLN A 74 -4.05 -2.94 -1.66
C GLN A 74 -4.73 -2.50 -0.35
N TYR A 75 -5.94 -3.00 -0.06
CA TYR A 75 -6.72 -2.58 1.10
C TYR A 75 -5.96 -2.70 2.44
N GLU A 76 -5.27 -3.82 2.65
CA GLU A 76 -4.57 -4.10 3.90
C GLU A 76 -3.51 -3.02 4.21
N ILE A 77 -2.72 -2.60 3.22
CA ILE A 77 -1.70 -1.57 3.44
C ILE A 77 -2.30 -0.16 3.56
N ARG A 78 -3.45 0.10 2.92
CA ARG A 78 -4.20 1.35 3.13
C ARG A 78 -4.68 1.48 4.56
N ALA A 79 -5.21 0.40 5.15
CA ALA A 79 -5.64 0.41 6.55
C ALA A 79 -4.51 0.77 7.52
N TYR A 80 -3.27 0.29 7.28
CA TYR A 80 -2.10 0.75 8.03
C TYR A 80 -1.76 2.22 7.76
N ALA A 81 -1.78 2.65 6.49
CA ALA A 81 -1.48 4.02 6.12
C ALA A 81 -2.47 5.02 6.76
N ASP A 82 -3.76 4.70 6.83
CA ASP A 82 -4.79 5.54 7.45
C ASP A 82 -4.51 5.77 8.95
N VAL A 83 -4.14 4.71 9.68
CA VAL A 83 -3.74 4.82 11.09
C VAL A 83 -2.46 5.63 11.26
N MET A 84 -1.49 5.46 10.35
CA MET A 84 -0.26 6.24 10.35
C MET A 84 -0.50 7.72 10.04
N ILE A 85 -1.47 8.06 9.18
CA ILE A 85 -1.88 9.45 8.91
C ILE A 85 -2.48 10.10 10.16
N ASP A 86 -3.31 9.38 10.93
CA ASP A 86 -3.82 9.90 12.21
C ASP A 86 -2.68 10.15 13.21
N THR A 87 -1.68 9.27 13.24
CA THR A 87 -0.47 9.47 14.06
C THR A 87 0.30 10.72 13.62
N LEU A 88 0.50 10.90 12.30
CA LEU A 88 1.12 12.09 11.71
C LEU A 88 0.38 13.38 12.10
N LYS A 89 -0.95 13.35 12.06
CA LYS A 89 -1.82 14.47 12.48
C LYS A 89 -1.62 14.85 13.94
N ARG A 90 -1.55 13.86 14.83
CA ARG A 90 -1.35 14.08 16.27
C ARG A 90 0.04 14.61 16.59
N TRP A 91 1.07 14.11 15.91
CA TRP A 91 2.46 14.45 16.21
C TRP A 91 2.91 15.76 15.56
N THR A 92 2.57 15.99 14.29
CA THR A 92 2.99 17.17 13.51
C THR A 92 1.81 17.75 12.72
N PRO A 93 0.87 18.44 13.39
CA PRO A 93 -0.39 18.88 12.77
C PRO A 93 -0.18 19.84 11.59
N ALA A 94 0.73 20.82 11.70
CA ALA A 94 1.01 21.76 10.61
C ALA A 94 1.56 21.06 9.35
N CYS A 95 2.43 20.06 9.53
CA CYS A 95 2.94 19.27 8.41
C CYS A 95 1.85 18.38 7.81
N HIS A 96 1.00 17.78 8.64
CA HIS A 96 -0.15 17.01 8.19
C HIS A 96 -1.10 17.86 7.34
N GLU A 97 -1.46 19.06 7.79
CA GLU A 97 -2.35 19.96 7.04
C GLU A 97 -1.77 20.31 5.66
N ALA A 98 -0.49 20.71 5.60
CA ALA A 98 0.18 20.99 4.34
C ALA A 98 0.28 19.75 3.43
N PHE A 99 0.52 18.57 4.01
CA PHE A 99 0.58 17.31 3.27
C PHE A 99 -0.78 16.96 2.66
N MET A 100 -1.87 17.08 3.43
CA MET A 100 -3.21 16.79 2.95
C MET A 100 -3.64 17.76 1.85
N GLU A 101 -3.38 19.05 2.00
CA GLU A 101 -3.74 20.08 1.02
C GLU A 101 -2.94 19.94 -0.29
N TYR A 102 -1.60 20.01 -0.20
CA TYR A 102 -0.77 20.19 -1.38
C TYR A 102 -0.36 18.88 -2.06
N ARG A 103 -0.44 17.75 -1.35
CA ARG A 103 0.00 16.45 -1.86
C ARG A 103 -1.13 15.45 -2.05
N MET A 104 -1.99 15.25 -1.04
CA MET A 104 -3.10 14.28 -1.15
C MET A 104 -4.30 14.85 -1.88
N GLY A 105 -4.61 16.14 -1.68
CA GLY A 105 -5.70 16.86 -2.36
C GLY A 105 -5.27 17.57 -3.64
N GLY A 106 -3.97 17.66 -3.90
CA GLY A 106 -3.42 18.30 -5.10
C GLY A 106 -3.39 17.37 -6.31
N ALA A 107 -3.23 17.96 -7.49
CA ALA A 107 -2.98 17.23 -8.74
C ALA A 107 -1.72 17.79 -9.42
N HIS A 108 -0.82 16.90 -9.84
CA HIS A 108 0.34 17.29 -10.62
C HIS A 108 0.02 17.24 -12.12
N LEU A 109 0.09 18.39 -12.79
CA LEU A 109 -0.15 18.47 -14.23
C LEU A 109 1.17 18.44 -15.00
N SER A 110 1.26 17.62 -16.05
CA SER A 110 2.36 17.69 -17.01
C SER A 110 2.34 19.04 -17.74
N GLU A 111 3.45 19.43 -18.35
CA GLU A 111 3.54 20.67 -19.15
C GLU A 111 2.42 20.77 -20.19
N LYS A 112 2.20 19.67 -20.94
CA LYS A 112 1.13 19.57 -21.94
C LYS A 112 -0.27 19.60 -21.32
N GLY A 113 -0.45 18.95 -20.17
CA GLY A 113 -1.70 18.98 -19.42
C GLY A 113 -2.04 20.39 -18.95
N LEU A 114 -1.06 21.11 -18.42
CA LEU A 114 -1.22 22.51 -18.02
C LEU A 114 -1.54 23.41 -19.23
N ALA A 115 -0.90 23.21 -20.38
CA ALA A 115 -1.21 23.93 -21.60
C ALA A 115 -2.65 23.66 -22.08
N ALA A 116 -3.09 22.40 -22.04
CA ALA A 116 -4.47 22.04 -22.37
C ALA A 116 -5.48 22.73 -21.44
N VAL A 117 -5.22 22.75 -20.13
CA VAL A 117 -6.08 23.45 -19.15
C VAL A 117 -6.14 24.95 -19.43
N LYS A 118 -5.01 25.60 -19.72
CA LYS A 118 -4.99 27.03 -20.06
C LYS A 118 -5.86 27.35 -21.30
N ARG A 119 -5.77 26.52 -22.34
CA ARG A 119 -6.59 26.65 -23.56
C ARG A 119 -8.07 26.43 -23.28
N MET A 120 -8.42 25.43 -22.46
CA MET A 120 -9.79 25.21 -22.02
C MET A 120 -10.36 26.41 -21.25
N LEU A 121 -9.57 27.01 -20.35
CA LEU A 121 -9.98 28.22 -19.60
C LEU A 121 -10.14 29.45 -20.49
N ALA A 122 -9.42 29.51 -21.62
CA ALA A 122 -9.59 30.54 -22.65
C ALA A 122 -10.83 30.31 -23.54
N GLY A 123 -11.59 29.23 -23.32
CA GLY A 123 -12.80 28.92 -24.08
C GLY A 123 -12.55 28.10 -25.35
N GLU A 124 -11.34 27.61 -25.59
CA GLU A 124 -11.06 26.73 -26.73
C GLU A 124 -11.66 25.34 -26.53
N ALA A 125 -12.21 24.77 -27.62
CA ALA A 125 -12.58 23.36 -27.66
C ALA A 125 -11.32 22.49 -27.77
N VAL A 126 -10.86 21.98 -26.63
CA VAL A 126 -9.73 21.04 -26.55
C VAL A 126 -10.26 19.62 -26.38
N ASP A 127 -9.85 18.75 -27.28
CA ASP A 127 -10.12 17.31 -27.25
C ASP A 127 -8.81 16.51 -27.10
N ALA A 128 -8.93 15.18 -26.96
CA ALA A 128 -7.76 14.30 -26.79
C ALA A 128 -6.74 14.46 -27.93
N LYS A 129 -7.20 14.65 -29.17
CA LYS A 129 -6.33 14.76 -30.36
C LYS A 129 -5.58 16.10 -30.42
N SER A 130 -6.26 17.18 -30.06
CA SER A 130 -5.72 18.56 -30.08
C SER A 130 -4.96 18.93 -28.81
N SER A 131 -5.02 18.11 -27.76
CA SER A 131 -4.29 18.32 -26.50
C SER A 131 -2.80 18.00 -26.57
N GLY A 132 -2.37 17.14 -27.51
CA GLY A 132 -0.99 16.64 -27.58
C GLY A 132 -0.59 15.64 -26.49
N LEU A 133 -1.55 15.23 -25.65
CA LEU A 133 -1.41 14.20 -24.62
C LEU A 133 -1.64 12.80 -25.18
N SER A 134 -1.04 11.79 -24.54
CA SER A 134 -1.43 10.40 -24.79
C SER A 134 -2.84 10.12 -24.28
N ALA A 135 -3.48 9.06 -24.78
CA ALA A 135 -4.82 8.65 -24.34
C ALA A 135 -4.91 8.33 -22.84
N ARG A 136 -3.78 7.95 -22.20
CA ARG A 136 -3.72 7.74 -20.75
C ARG A 136 -3.67 9.07 -20.01
N GLU A 137 -2.75 9.96 -20.38
CA GLU A 137 -2.60 11.26 -19.72
C GLU A 137 -3.85 12.14 -19.89
N TRP A 138 -4.54 12.05 -21.03
CA TRP A 138 -5.82 12.73 -21.24
C TRP A 138 -6.89 12.25 -20.25
N ARG A 139 -6.98 10.93 -20.04
CA ARG A 139 -7.90 10.33 -19.07
C ARG A 139 -7.60 10.80 -17.65
N GLU A 140 -6.34 10.75 -17.24
CA GLU A 140 -5.89 11.19 -15.92
C GLU A 140 -6.18 12.69 -15.71
N LEU A 141 -5.95 13.51 -16.73
CA LEU A 141 -6.27 14.95 -16.68
C LEU A 141 -7.78 15.18 -16.53
N MET A 142 -8.61 14.56 -17.37
CA MET A 142 -10.07 14.75 -17.30
C MET A 142 -10.64 14.24 -15.97
N GLN A 143 -10.14 13.10 -15.48
CA GLN A 143 -10.50 12.59 -14.16
C GLN A 143 -10.12 13.59 -13.04
N SER A 144 -8.92 14.15 -13.10
CA SER A 144 -8.46 15.18 -12.13
C SER A 144 -9.32 16.44 -12.17
N LEU A 145 -9.88 16.79 -13.34
CA LEU A 145 -10.78 17.93 -13.53
C LEU A 145 -12.26 17.59 -13.25
N GLY A 146 -12.57 16.35 -12.87
CA GLY A 146 -13.95 15.88 -12.66
C GLY A 146 -14.82 15.90 -13.93
N ARG A 147 -14.19 15.75 -15.10
CA ARG A 147 -14.86 15.75 -16.41
C ARG A 147 -14.99 14.33 -16.97
N PRO A 148 -16.04 14.04 -17.74
CA PRO A 148 -16.15 12.78 -18.47
C PRO A 148 -15.03 12.67 -19.50
N VAL A 149 -14.55 11.45 -19.73
CA VAL A 149 -13.57 11.10 -20.76
C VAL A 149 -14.28 10.62 -22.01
#